data_AF-A0A3D1J2C3-F1
#
_entry.id   AF-A0A3D1J2C3-F1
#
_cell.length_a   1.000
_cell.length_b   1.000
_cell.length_c   1.000
_cell.angle_alpha   90.00
_cell.angle_beta   90.00
_cell.angle_gamma   90.00
#
_symmetry.space_group_name_H-M   'P 1'
#
loop_
_entity.id
_entity.type
_entity.pdbx_description
1 polymer ?
#
loop_
_entity_poly.entity_id
_entity_poly.type
_entity_poly.pdbx_seq_one_letter_code
_entity_poly.pdbx_strand_id
1 'polypeptide(L)'
;MKYSDLRDFIAQLQRLGELKHINIPVSPYLEMTEICDRTLRIGGPALLFDQPVGHKIPVLGNLFGTPHRVALGMGAEDVSELRKIGHVLAMLKAPEPPKGFKDVMGLGSLIKALWDMAPKEQRSAPCQDIVWEGQDVDLARLPIQHCWPGDA
;
A
#
# COMPACT_ATOMS: atom_id res chain seq x y z
N MET A 1 -0.29 -14.20 0.83
CA MET A 1 0.11 -13.61 2.12
C MET A 1 -0.94 -12.63 2.63
N LYS A 2 -1.16 -12.51 3.95
CA LYS A 2 -2.08 -11.52 4.53
C LYS A 2 -1.31 -10.63 5.50
N TYR A 3 -1.15 -9.35 5.15
CA TYR A 3 -0.48 -8.37 6.02
C TYR A 3 -1.47 -7.76 7.00
N SER A 4 -1.04 -7.54 8.24
CA SER A 4 -1.86 -6.85 9.24
C SER A 4 -1.82 -5.34 9.09
N ASP A 5 -0.69 -4.77 8.64
CA ASP A 5 -0.49 -3.35 8.43
C ASP A 5 0.68 -3.08 7.44
N LEU A 6 1.00 -1.80 7.22
CA LEU A 6 2.10 -1.40 6.36
C LEU A 6 3.48 -1.84 6.91
N ARG A 7 3.65 -1.93 8.24
CA ARG A 7 4.93 -2.28 8.86
C ARG A 7 5.29 -3.73 8.59
N ASP A 8 4.29 -4.62 8.69
CA ASP A 8 4.44 -6.03 8.34
C ASP A 8 4.81 -6.20 6.86
N PHE A 9 4.18 -5.42 5.97
CA PHE A 9 4.54 -5.43 4.55
C PHE A 9 5.97 -4.95 4.29
N ILE A 10 6.38 -3.82 4.89
CA ILE A 10 7.77 -3.32 4.81
C ILE A 10 8.76 -4.37 5.30
N ALA A 11 8.48 -5.01 6.44
CA ALA A 11 9.33 -6.05 7.00
C ALA A 11 9.45 -7.27 6.08
N GLN A 12 8.36 -7.65 5.38
CA GLN A 12 8.39 -8.70 4.36
C GLN A 12 9.25 -8.29 3.16
N LEU A 13 9.09 -7.07 2.63
CA LEU A 13 9.92 -6.58 1.53
C LEU A 13 11.41 -6.57 1.92
N GLN A 14 11.73 -6.18 3.15
CA GLN A 14 13.11 -6.24 3.65
C GLN A 14 13.66 -7.67 3.69
N ARG A 15 12.87 -8.65 4.16
CA ARG A 15 13.27 -10.08 4.14
C ARG A 15 13.51 -10.60 2.73
N LEU A 16 12.75 -10.11 1.74
CA LEU A 16 12.86 -10.49 0.34
C LEU A 16 13.96 -9.74 -0.42
N GLY A 17 14.63 -8.75 0.21
CA GLY A 17 15.59 -7.88 -0.48
C GLY A 17 14.94 -6.84 -1.41
N GLU A 18 13.63 -6.64 -1.30
CA GLU A 18 12.79 -5.75 -2.09
C GLU A 18 12.65 -4.35 -1.47
N LEU A 19 13.35 -4.08 -0.37
CA LEU A 19 13.40 -2.79 0.32
C LEU A 19 14.86 -2.37 0.56
N LYS A 20 15.17 -1.10 0.30
CA LYS A 20 16.44 -0.47 0.64
C LYS A 20 16.23 0.71 1.59
N HIS A 21 16.91 0.66 2.72
CA HIS A 21 17.06 1.82 3.60
C HIS A 21 18.09 2.80 3.04
N ILE A 22 17.72 4.08 3.05
CA ILE A 22 18.55 5.23 2.66
C ILE A 22 18.82 6.04 3.93
N ASN A 23 20.00 5.82 4.50
CA ASN A 23 20.38 6.37 5.82
C ASN A 23 21.11 7.72 5.72
N ILE A 24 21.35 8.20 4.51
CA ILE A 24 21.93 9.53 4.30
C ILE A 24 20.80 10.57 4.30
N PRO A 25 21.09 11.83 4.70
CA PRO A 25 20.13 12.91 4.54
C PRO A 25 19.73 13.08 3.06
N VAL A 26 18.42 13.11 2.79
CA VAL A 26 17.87 13.36 1.45
C VAL A 26 16.75 14.38 1.54
N SER A 27 16.76 15.37 0.65
CA SER A 27 15.75 16.41 0.60
C SER A 27 14.40 15.89 0.08
N PRO A 28 13.27 16.21 0.74
CA PRO A 28 11.94 15.98 0.17
C PRO A 28 11.66 16.91 -1.03
N TYR A 29 12.46 17.96 -1.21
CA TYR A 29 12.40 18.85 -2.37
C TYR A 29 13.27 18.27 -3.49
N LEU A 30 12.61 17.70 -4.52
CA LEU A 30 13.16 17.13 -5.75
C LEU A 30 14.05 15.88 -5.61
N GLU A 31 14.93 15.79 -4.60
CA GLU A 31 15.94 14.73 -4.52
C GLU A 31 15.33 13.34 -4.33
N MET A 32 14.36 13.18 -3.40
CA MET A 32 13.66 11.90 -3.22
C MET A 32 13.00 11.42 -4.51
N THR A 33 12.41 12.35 -5.27
CA THR A 33 11.77 12.07 -6.56
C THR A 33 12.78 11.56 -7.58
N GLU A 34 13.92 12.24 -7.73
CA GLU A 34 14.97 11.82 -8.67
C GLU A 34 15.51 10.42 -8.32
N ILE A 35 15.72 10.14 -7.04
CA ILE A 35 16.16 8.82 -6.59
C ILE A 35 15.08 7.77 -6.87
N CYS A 36 13.81 8.07 -6.59
CA CYS A 36 12.70 7.16 -6.86
C CYS A 36 12.54 6.91 -8.37
N ASP A 37 12.64 7.93 -9.22
CA ASP A 37 12.50 7.82 -10.68
C ASP A 37 13.61 6.93 -11.27
N ARG A 38 14.87 7.18 -10.91
CA ARG A 38 15.98 6.32 -11.36
C ARG A 38 15.81 4.88 -10.89
N THR A 39 15.41 4.69 -9.64
CA THR A 39 15.18 3.36 -9.07
C THR A 39 14.04 2.63 -9.77
N LEU A 40 12.93 3.33 -10.05
CA LEU A 40 11.79 2.77 -10.78
C LEU A 40 12.17 2.35 -12.20
N ARG A 41 12.91 3.19 -12.94
CA ARG A 41 13.32 2.90 -14.34
C ARG A 41 14.17 1.65 -14.48
N ILE A 42 14.94 1.30 -13.46
CA ILE A 42 15.77 0.08 -13.45
C ILE A 42 15.09 -1.10 -12.75
N GLY A 43 13.82 -0.96 -12.33
CA GLY A 43 13.11 -2.00 -11.59
C GLY A 43 13.67 -2.27 -10.19
N GLY A 44 14.27 -1.26 -9.56
CA GLY A 44 14.91 -1.36 -8.25
C GLY A 44 13.92 -1.51 -7.07
N PRO A 45 14.44 -1.63 -5.85
CA PRO A 45 13.65 -1.91 -4.65
C PRO A 45 12.75 -0.73 -4.23
N ALA A 46 11.82 -0.98 -3.31
CA ALA A 46 11.20 0.08 -2.54
C ALA A 46 12.26 0.81 -1.69
N LEU A 47 12.05 2.08 -1.39
CA LEU A 47 13.03 2.93 -0.71
C LEU A 47 12.44 3.46 0.59
N LEU A 48 13.17 3.30 1.70
CA LEU A 48 12.82 3.94 2.97
C LEU A 48 13.89 4.98 3.31
N PHE A 49 13.54 6.25 3.18
CA PHE A 49 14.38 7.39 3.51
C PHE A 49 14.27 7.68 5.01
N ASP A 50 15.30 7.28 5.75
CA ASP A 50 15.31 7.36 7.21
C ASP A 50 15.59 8.79 7.71
N GLN A 51 16.21 9.64 6.89
CA GLN A 51 16.60 11.01 7.25
C GLN A 51 16.15 12.06 6.22
N PRO A 52 14.85 12.37 6.09
CA PRO A 52 14.39 13.49 5.28
C PRO A 52 14.92 14.82 5.85
N VAL A 53 15.59 15.63 5.02
CA VAL A 53 16.16 16.91 5.47
C VAL A 53 15.07 17.81 6.05
N GLY A 54 15.27 18.28 7.29
CA GLY A 54 14.32 19.16 7.98
C GLY A 54 13.13 18.47 8.66
N HIS A 55 13.00 17.13 8.53
CA HIS A 55 11.88 16.39 9.13
C HIS A 55 12.36 15.20 9.96
N LYS A 56 11.47 14.69 10.82
CA LYS A 56 11.73 13.53 11.70
C LYS A 56 10.99 12.26 11.27
N ILE A 57 10.01 12.39 10.39
CA ILE A 57 9.16 11.29 9.93
C ILE A 57 9.82 10.67 8.69
N PRO A 58 10.18 9.38 8.69
CA PRO A 58 10.75 8.71 7.52
C PRO A 58 9.77 8.70 6.33
N VAL A 59 10.32 8.62 5.12
CA VAL A 59 9.53 8.60 3.88
C VAL A 59 9.70 7.27 3.16
N LEU A 60 8.59 6.59 2.89
CA LEU A 60 8.57 5.39 2.05
C LEU A 60 8.25 5.79 0.61
N GLY A 61 9.19 5.55 -0.29
CA GLY A 61 9.08 5.79 -1.73
C GLY A 61 9.16 4.50 -2.55
N ASN A 62 8.77 4.58 -3.83
CA ASN A 62 8.88 3.49 -4.80
C ASN A 62 8.27 2.14 -4.36
N LEU A 63 7.30 2.15 -3.43
CA LEU A 63 6.74 0.95 -2.78
C LEU A 63 6.23 -0.07 -3.80
N PHE A 64 5.47 0.40 -4.79
CA PHE A 64 4.90 -0.41 -5.86
C PHE A 64 5.63 -0.24 -7.20
N GLY A 65 6.93 0.05 -7.18
CA GLY A 65 7.73 0.30 -8.37
C GLY A 65 7.96 -0.90 -9.29
N THR A 66 7.51 -2.10 -8.92
CA THR A 66 7.57 -3.30 -9.77
C THR A 66 6.23 -4.06 -9.75
N PRO A 67 5.88 -4.77 -10.84
CA PRO A 67 4.70 -5.63 -10.88
C PRO A 67 4.71 -6.70 -9.77
N HIS A 68 5.89 -7.23 -9.44
CA HIS A 68 6.05 -8.19 -8.36
C HIS A 68 5.62 -7.61 -7.00
N ARG A 69 6.08 -6.40 -6.64
CA ARG A 69 5.66 -5.75 -5.38
C ARG A 69 4.17 -5.40 -5.36
N VAL A 70 3.57 -5.09 -6.51
CA VAL A 70 2.11 -4.92 -6.63
C VAL A 70 1.39 -6.23 -6.30
N ALA A 71 1.82 -7.35 -6.89
CA ALA A 71 1.24 -8.68 -6.61
C ALA A 71 1.36 -9.02 -5.12
N LEU A 72 2.55 -8.84 -4.54
CA LEU A 72 2.79 -9.04 -3.11
C LEU A 72 1.82 -8.22 -2.27
N GLY A 73 1.65 -6.92 -2.56
CA GLY A 73 0.75 -6.03 -1.83
C GLY A 73 -0.73 -6.43 -1.89
N MET A 74 -1.13 -7.15 -2.95
CA MET A 74 -2.47 -7.72 -3.11
C MET A 74 -2.61 -9.11 -2.45
N GLY A 75 -1.56 -9.58 -1.77
CA GLY A 75 -1.52 -10.88 -1.11
C GLY A 75 -1.25 -12.06 -2.05
N ALA A 76 -0.90 -11.79 -3.31
CA ALA A 76 -0.50 -12.79 -4.30
C ALA A 76 1.03 -12.99 -4.28
N GLU A 77 1.49 -14.18 -4.68
CA GLU A 77 2.93 -14.47 -4.79
C GLU A 77 3.47 -14.15 -6.19
N ASP A 78 2.60 -14.21 -7.21
CA ASP A 78 2.95 -13.93 -8.60
C ASP A 78 1.95 -13.02 -9.32
N VAL A 79 2.43 -12.29 -10.32
CA VAL A 79 1.63 -11.37 -11.14
C VAL A 79 0.51 -12.09 -11.90
N SER A 80 0.72 -13.35 -12.30
CA SER A 80 -0.31 -14.14 -12.98
C SER A 80 -1.58 -14.35 -12.14
N GLU A 81 -1.46 -14.30 -10.81
CA GLU A 81 -2.59 -14.42 -9.90
C GLU A 81 -3.51 -13.20 -9.93
N LEU A 82 -3.01 -12.04 -10.37
CA LEU A 82 -3.83 -10.83 -10.53
C LEU A 82 -4.98 -11.04 -11.51
N ARG A 83 -4.81 -11.94 -12.51
CA ARG A 83 -5.91 -12.33 -13.41
C ARG A 83 -7.06 -12.99 -12.66
N LYS A 84 -6.76 -13.84 -11.66
CA LYS A 84 -7.79 -14.48 -10.82
C LYS A 84 -8.56 -13.43 -10.02
N ILE A 85 -7.85 -12.44 -9.47
CA ILE A 85 -8.47 -11.31 -8.76
C ILE A 85 -9.40 -10.54 -9.70
N GLY A 86 -8.98 -10.28 -10.93
CA GLY A 86 -9.83 -9.65 -11.95
C GLY A 86 -11.13 -10.42 -12.23
N HIS A 87 -11.06 -11.75 -12.34
CA HIS A 87 -12.26 -12.57 -12.50
C HIS A 87 -13.21 -12.50 -11.30
N VAL A 88 -12.68 -12.49 -10.07
CA VAL A 88 -13.51 -12.33 -8.86
C VAL A 88 -14.22 -10.98 -8.86
N LEU A 89 -13.50 -9.89 -9.18
CA LEU A 89 -14.11 -8.55 -9.26
C LEU A 89 -15.19 -8.48 -10.36
N ALA A 90 -14.99 -9.14 -11.50
CA ALA A 90 -15.99 -9.23 -12.56
C ALA A 90 -17.27 -9.96 -12.08
N MET A 91 -17.11 -11.09 -11.38
CA MET A 91 -18.23 -11.86 -10.81
C MET A 91 -19.01 -11.05 -9.76
N LEU A 92 -18.33 -10.25 -8.93
CA LEU A 92 -18.97 -9.40 -7.93
C LEU A 92 -19.75 -8.23 -8.56
N LYS A 93 -19.29 -7.70 -9.70
CA LYS A 93 -19.94 -6.57 -10.38
C LYS A 93 -21.27 -6.96 -11.03
N ALA A 94 -21.33 -8.14 -11.63
CA ALA A 94 -22.52 -8.65 -12.31
C ALA A 94 -22.68 -10.14 -11.99
N PRO A 95 -23.23 -10.49 -10.82
CA PRO A 95 -23.47 -11.88 -10.48
C PRO A 95 -24.45 -12.49 -11.49
N GLU A 96 -24.12 -13.65 -12.04
CA GLU A 96 -25.06 -14.37 -12.92
C GLU A 96 -26.33 -14.71 -12.12
N PRO A 97 -27.53 -14.46 -12.66
CA PRO A 97 -28.76 -14.85 -12.00
C PRO A 97 -28.80 -16.38 -11.83
N PRO A 98 -29.12 -16.90 -10.63
CA PRO A 98 -29.11 -18.34 -10.37
C PRO A 98 -30.07 -19.06 -11.32
N LYS A 99 -29.62 -20.15 -11.94
CA LYS A 99 -30.37 -20.88 -12.97
C LYS A 99 -31.23 -22.00 -12.38
N GLY A 100 -31.11 -22.30 -11.08
CA GLY A 100 -31.99 -23.25 -10.39
C GLY A 100 -31.84 -23.32 -8.87
N PHE A 101 -32.67 -24.15 -8.22
CA PHE A 101 -32.72 -24.31 -6.76
C PHE A 101 -31.40 -24.80 -6.12
N LYS A 102 -30.53 -25.48 -6.86
CA LYS A 102 -29.20 -25.88 -6.38
C LYS A 102 -28.22 -24.70 -6.29
N ASP A 103 -28.35 -23.70 -7.17
CA ASP A 103 -27.53 -22.48 -7.14
C ASP A 103 -27.86 -21.62 -5.91
N VAL A 104 -29.09 -21.73 -5.40
CA VAL A 104 -29.54 -21.06 -4.17
C VAL A 104 -28.81 -21.56 -2.92
N MET A 105 -28.36 -22.83 -2.90
CA MET A 105 -27.50 -23.34 -1.82
C MET A 105 -26.07 -22.77 -1.92
N GLY A 106 -25.59 -22.52 -3.15
CA GLY A 106 -24.28 -21.93 -3.42
C GLY A 106 -24.18 -20.46 -2.99
N LEU A 107 -25.30 -19.74 -2.97
CA LEU A 107 -25.41 -18.36 -2.48
C LEU A 107 -25.00 -18.19 -1.00
N GLY A 108 -25.12 -19.22 -0.17
CA GLY A 108 -24.68 -19.17 1.23
C GLY A 108 -23.18 -18.92 1.40
N SER A 109 -22.36 -19.47 0.49
CA SER A 109 -20.92 -19.23 0.48
C SER A 109 -20.56 -17.79 0.07
N LEU A 110 -21.36 -17.21 -0.82
CA LEU A 110 -21.21 -15.84 -1.30
C LEU A 110 -21.64 -14.82 -0.23
N ILE A 111 -22.71 -15.12 0.51
CA ILE A 111 -23.14 -14.34 1.69
C ILE A 111 -22.06 -14.34 2.77
N LYS A 112 -21.45 -15.50 3.06
CA LYS A 112 -20.34 -15.59 4.03
C LYS A 112 -19.14 -14.76 3.57
N ALA A 113 -18.76 -14.85 2.30
CA ALA A 113 -17.67 -14.05 1.73
C ALA A 113 -17.95 -12.55 1.84
N LEU A 114 -19.18 -12.11 1.53
CA LEU A 114 -19.61 -10.72 1.71
C LEU A 114 -19.57 -10.28 3.19
N TRP A 115 -19.89 -11.18 4.12
CA TRP A 115 -19.84 -10.88 5.55
C TRP A 115 -18.40 -10.78 6.06
N ASP A 116 -17.51 -11.66 5.58
CA ASP A 116 -16.06 -11.61 5.87
C ASP A 116 -15.39 -10.35 5.27
N MET A 117 -16.02 -9.68 4.30
CA MET A 117 -15.58 -8.40 3.72
C MET A 117 -16.00 -7.18 4.54
N ALA A 118 -16.95 -7.31 5.48
CA ALA A 118 -17.42 -6.16 6.25
C ALA A 118 -16.26 -5.61 7.10
N PRO A 119 -15.99 -4.29 7.06
CA PRO A 119 -14.94 -3.70 7.87
C PRO A 119 -15.27 -3.89 9.35
N LYS A 120 -14.26 -4.26 10.14
CA LYS A 120 -14.41 -4.42 11.58
C LYS A 120 -14.06 -3.10 12.27
N GLU A 121 -15.06 -2.42 12.83
CA GLU A 121 -14.82 -1.22 13.63
C GLU A 121 -14.00 -1.51 14.89
N GLN A 122 -13.02 -0.65 15.16
CA GLN A 122 -12.18 -0.68 16.35
C GLN A 122 -12.35 0.62 17.13
N ARG A 123 -12.33 0.54 18.47
CA ARG A 123 -12.44 1.72 19.35
C ARG A 123 -11.14 2.49 19.49
N SER A 124 -10.01 1.83 19.28
CA SER A 124 -8.68 2.42 19.31
C SER A 124 -7.80 1.74 18.26
N ALA A 125 -6.86 2.50 17.69
CA ALA A 125 -5.91 1.99 16.71
C ALA A 125 -4.58 2.76 16.80
N PRO A 126 -3.43 2.14 16.43
CA PRO A 126 -2.12 2.81 16.47
C PRO A 126 -2.02 4.10 15.63
N CYS A 127 -2.90 4.29 14.65
CA CYS A 127 -2.97 5.55 13.88
C CYS A 127 -3.50 6.74 14.70
N GLN A 128 -3.95 6.51 15.94
CA GLN A 128 -4.46 7.52 16.87
C GLN A 128 -3.54 7.74 18.07
N ASP A 129 -2.34 7.14 18.09
CA ASP A 129 -1.40 7.25 19.23
C ASP A 129 -0.87 8.68 19.41
N ILE A 130 -0.78 9.46 18.32
CA ILE A 130 -0.37 10.87 18.32
C ILE A 130 -1.47 11.68 17.63
N VAL A 131 -2.07 12.62 18.36
CA VAL A 131 -3.17 13.45 17.89
C VAL A 131 -2.77 14.92 17.96
N TRP A 132 -2.94 15.64 16.85
CA TRP A 132 -2.79 17.08 16.76
C TRP A 132 -4.13 17.69 16.35
N GLU A 133 -4.64 18.64 17.14
CA GLU A 133 -5.95 19.25 16.93
C GLU A 133 -5.87 20.77 17.01
N GLY A 134 -6.79 21.46 16.34
CA GLY A 134 -6.90 22.92 16.38
C GLY A 134 -5.59 23.61 15.99
N GLN A 135 -5.01 24.37 16.92
CA GLN A 135 -3.80 25.15 16.70
C GLN A 135 -2.52 24.30 16.62
N ASP A 136 -2.56 23.04 17.07
CA ASP A 136 -1.41 22.13 16.99
C ASP A 136 -1.24 21.51 15.58
N VAL A 137 -2.23 21.69 14.70
CA VAL A 137 -2.21 21.20 13.32
C VAL A 137 -1.25 22.05 12.49
N ASP A 138 -0.12 21.46 12.15
CA ASP A 138 0.90 22.05 11.28
C ASP A 138 1.38 21.01 10.27
N LEU A 139 0.95 21.17 9.01
CA LEU A 139 1.31 20.27 7.91
C LEU A 139 2.79 20.36 7.52
N ALA A 140 3.48 21.46 7.85
CA ALA A 140 4.91 21.61 7.57
C ALA A 140 5.78 20.63 8.38
N ARG A 141 5.21 19.99 9.43
CA ARG A 141 5.86 18.89 10.16
C ARG A 141 6.04 17.64 9.29
N LEU A 142 5.13 17.42 8.32
CA LEU A 142 5.17 16.27 7.44
C LEU A 142 6.19 16.49 6.31
N PRO A 143 6.98 15.47 5.94
CA PRO A 143 7.93 15.53 4.82
C PRO A 143 7.20 15.43 3.47
N ILE A 144 6.33 16.39 3.19
CA ILE A 144 5.58 16.44 1.93
C ILE A 144 6.58 16.71 0.80
N GLN A 145 6.59 15.84 -0.21
CA GLN A 145 7.50 15.97 -1.34
C GLN A 145 7.06 17.10 -2.28
N HIS A 146 8.04 17.85 -2.77
CA HIS A 146 7.87 18.68 -3.96
C HIS A 146 8.56 17.95 -5.11
N CYS A 147 7.77 17.49 -6.07
CA CYS A 147 8.22 16.44 -6.97
C CYS A 147 9.04 16.98 -8.14
N TRP A 148 8.57 18.05 -8.77
CA TRP A 148 9.18 18.62 -9.96
C TRP A 148 9.41 20.13 -9.82
N PRO A 149 10.44 20.72 -10.46
CA PRO A 149 10.79 22.14 -10.27
C PRO A 149 9.68 23.14 -10.64
N GLY A 150 8.68 22.71 -11.41
CA GLY A 150 7.56 23.55 -11.84
C GLY A 150 6.25 23.26 -11.09
N ASP A 151 6.26 22.39 -10.09
CA ASP A 151 5.09 22.16 -9.25
C ASP A 151 4.78 23.43 -8.42
N ALA A 152 3.51 23.64 -8.09
CA ALA A 152 3.04 24.80 -7.33
C ALA A 152 3.29 24.65 -5.81
#